data_AF-A0A9W8XZ33-F1
#
_entry.id   AF-A0A9W8XZ33-F1
#
_cell.length_a   1.000
_cell.length_b   1.000
_cell.length_c   1.000
_cell.angle_alpha   90.00
_cell.angle_beta   90.00
_cell.angle_gamma   90.00
#
_symmetry.space_group_name_H-M   'P 1'
#
loop_
_entity.id
_entity.type
_entity.pdbx_description
1 polymer ?
#
loop_
_entity_poly.entity_id
_entity_poly.type
_entity_poly.pdbx_seq_one_letter_code
_entity_poly.pdbx_strand_id
1 'polypeptide(L)'
;MMMSLFAQQNESQSIADLYLSWRAVPEPSAYPWASEIDPVIKNEFKWLNWNVEDKDDERDGRKIHQAFREWHEFAKAGLQAAEKYQAKPPANILFKRWFGSPEDPDDVMNMFKNMIDPVRGEASKYTAQMVIDRVDFNTDPEKRCDRRPNMNAYTTPGTGKFHFCPHGIEKPLNSEIRCEDLDSSVSAKMRSVSATFLHETTHYNLIDETVDRTRDDASGASDCFGLNDNDKIHISQNYAWLAADAYWSAKCSKTFADPPPGTKDNDDPVDGLTQPSPAPEEPPKLPTKALSIISEVPPWYGKASQDIAWLFFATEYGQKVGCRVDPAYTEKRQEDISKPATYPGGTFDLRLCEEDCQYKNDGLNPGRLFCADKEIECKNDPAHEDGSAIDGKLDGSNYMCGPATRHAFFTCAW
;
A
#
# COMPACT_ATOMS: atom_id res chain seq x y z
N MET A 1 41.87 33.72 -49.37
CA MET A 1 40.69 32.83 -49.44
C MET A 1 41.11 31.45 -48.96
N MET A 2 40.94 31.17 -47.67
CA MET A 2 41.01 29.83 -47.09
C MET A 2 39.59 29.53 -46.61
N MET A 3 38.88 28.63 -47.30
CA MET A 3 37.62 28.06 -46.80
C MET A 3 37.97 26.78 -46.04
N SER A 4 37.81 26.84 -44.72
CA SER A 4 37.90 25.68 -43.83
C SER A 4 36.53 25.01 -43.81
N LEU A 5 36.44 23.78 -44.35
CA LEU A 5 35.26 22.93 -44.19
C LEU A 5 35.25 22.35 -42.77
N PHE A 6 34.22 22.69 -41.99
CA PHE A 6 33.83 21.92 -40.81
C PHE A 6 32.96 20.75 -41.29
N ALA A 7 33.46 19.53 -41.14
CA ALA A 7 32.66 18.32 -41.28
C ALA A 7 31.92 18.08 -39.96
N GLN A 8 30.59 18.21 -39.97
CA GLN A 8 29.72 17.73 -38.89
C GLN A 8 29.73 16.19 -38.93
N GLN A 9 30.37 15.57 -37.95
CA GLN A 9 30.12 14.17 -37.62
C GLN A 9 28.78 14.09 -36.89
N ASN A 10 27.74 13.69 -37.62
CA ASN A 10 26.52 13.16 -37.01
C ASN A 10 26.84 11.76 -36.49
N GLU A 11 27.17 11.65 -35.21
CA GLU A 11 27.16 10.37 -34.50
C GLU A 11 25.70 9.91 -34.40
N SER A 12 25.31 8.98 -35.26
CA SER A 12 24.09 8.20 -35.10
C SER A 12 24.24 7.34 -33.85
N GLN A 13 23.76 7.83 -32.71
CA GLN A 13 23.52 6.97 -31.54
C GLN A 13 22.60 5.83 -31.99
N SER A 14 23.08 4.60 -31.79
CA SER A 14 22.37 3.40 -32.17
C SER A 14 21.05 3.31 -31.40
N ILE A 15 19.97 2.91 -32.07
CA ILE A 15 18.70 2.58 -31.42
C ILE A 15 18.91 1.47 -30.35
N ALA A 16 19.97 0.66 -30.47
CA ALA A 16 20.33 -0.32 -29.44
C ALA A 16 20.83 0.33 -28.12
N ASP A 17 21.48 1.50 -28.19
CA ASP A 17 21.88 2.26 -26.98
C ASP A 17 20.67 2.93 -26.32
N LEU A 18 19.63 3.26 -27.10
CA LEU A 18 18.33 3.72 -26.59
C LEU A 18 17.54 2.60 -25.88
N TYR A 19 17.69 1.34 -26.31
CA TYR A 19 17.03 0.18 -25.67
C TYR A 19 17.75 -0.36 -24.44
N LEU A 20 19.04 -0.05 -24.24
CA LEU A 20 19.84 -0.53 -23.10
C LEU A 20 19.71 0.34 -21.84
N SER A 21 18.89 1.39 -21.84
CA SER A 21 18.70 2.27 -20.67
C SER A 21 17.35 2.14 -19.97
N TRP A 22 16.59 1.07 -20.21
CA TRP A 22 15.53 0.65 -19.31
C TRP A 22 16.20 0.24 -18.00
N ARG A 23 16.46 1.21 -17.12
CA ARG A 23 16.95 0.98 -15.77
C ARG A 23 15.98 -0.02 -15.14
N ALA A 24 16.52 -1.16 -14.69
CA ALA A 24 15.75 -2.14 -13.94
C ALA A 24 14.96 -1.41 -12.84
N VAL A 25 13.68 -1.74 -12.69
CA VAL A 25 12.89 -1.23 -11.57
C VAL A 25 13.64 -1.65 -10.30
N PRO A 26 14.00 -0.71 -9.42
CA PRO A 26 14.73 -1.06 -8.21
C PRO A 26 13.86 -2.00 -7.36
N GLU A 27 14.47 -3.07 -6.87
CA GLU A 27 13.80 -4.03 -6.00
C GLU A 27 13.88 -3.60 -4.54
N PRO A 28 12.82 -3.78 -3.74
CA PRO A 28 12.87 -3.51 -2.31
C PRO A 28 13.92 -4.36 -1.60
N SER A 29 14.74 -3.75 -0.74
CA SER A 29 15.81 -4.40 0.02
C SER A 29 15.48 -4.52 1.51
N ALA A 30 16.32 -5.26 2.24
CA ALA A 30 16.39 -5.13 3.69
C ALA A 30 16.96 -3.75 4.09
N TYR A 31 16.99 -3.46 5.39
CA TYR A 31 17.57 -2.23 5.94
C TYR A 31 18.99 -1.98 5.39
N PRO A 32 19.24 -0.87 4.68
CA PRO A 32 20.48 -0.69 3.92
C PRO A 32 21.75 -0.58 4.77
N TRP A 33 21.64 -0.19 6.05
CA TRP A 33 22.78 0.02 6.96
C TRP A 33 22.86 -1.03 8.09
N ALA A 34 22.36 -2.24 7.85
CA ALA A 34 22.36 -3.36 8.79
C ALA A 34 23.76 -3.82 9.25
N SER A 35 24.81 -3.43 8.55
CA SER A 35 26.16 -3.99 8.67
C SER A 35 27.04 -3.33 9.73
N GLU A 36 26.57 -2.31 10.46
CA GLU A 36 27.50 -1.49 11.26
C GLU A 36 27.20 -1.43 12.77
N ILE A 37 25.96 -1.18 13.22
CA ILE A 37 25.69 -0.89 14.64
C ILE A 37 24.28 -1.32 15.10
N ASP A 38 23.32 -1.44 14.17
CA ASP A 38 21.92 -1.74 14.50
C ASP A 38 21.47 -3.09 13.89
N PRO A 39 21.09 -4.08 14.72
CA PRO A 39 20.63 -5.36 14.20
C PRO A 39 19.29 -5.19 13.48
N VAL A 40 19.15 -5.77 12.28
CA VAL A 40 17.88 -5.79 11.54
C VAL A 40 16.76 -6.24 12.46
N ILE A 41 15.67 -5.47 12.49
CA ILE A 41 14.50 -5.84 13.27
C ILE A 41 13.79 -6.91 12.46
N LYS A 42 13.50 -8.05 13.10
CA LYS A 42 12.78 -9.11 12.43
C LYS A 42 11.42 -8.57 11.97
N ASN A 43 11.07 -8.88 10.72
CA ASN A 43 9.84 -8.40 10.08
C ASN A 43 9.76 -6.87 9.93
N GLU A 44 10.90 -6.19 9.84
CA GLU A 44 10.94 -4.81 9.35
C GLU A 44 10.43 -4.72 7.91
N PHE A 45 9.83 -3.57 7.58
CA PHE A 45 9.41 -3.25 6.22
C PHE A 45 10.62 -3.23 5.26
N LYS A 46 10.33 -3.30 3.96
CA LYS A 46 11.36 -3.27 2.92
C LYS A 46 11.68 -1.83 2.52
N TRP A 47 12.89 -1.60 2.04
CA TRP A 47 13.43 -0.29 1.71
C TRP A 47 13.59 -0.17 0.19
N LEU A 48 13.10 0.91 -0.41
CA LEU A 48 13.14 1.13 -1.86
C LEU A 48 13.69 2.53 -2.19
N ASN A 49 14.55 2.61 -3.21
CA ASN A 49 15.20 3.84 -3.69
C ASN A 49 16.12 4.57 -2.70
N TRP A 50 16.69 3.88 -1.72
CA TRP A 50 17.64 4.46 -0.76
C TRP A 50 19.09 4.37 -1.25
N ASN A 51 19.80 5.49 -1.25
CA ASN A 51 21.21 5.55 -1.61
C ASN A 51 22.09 5.48 -0.35
N VAL A 52 22.77 4.35 -0.13
CA VAL A 52 23.66 4.14 1.03
C VAL A 52 24.87 5.07 1.07
N GLU A 53 25.23 5.68 -0.06
CA GLU A 53 26.34 6.64 -0.14
C GLU A 53 25.89 8.09 0.10
N ASP A 54 24.58 8.36 0.10
CA ASP A 54 24.01 9.68 0.36
C ASP A 54 23.82 9.88 1.88
N LYS A 55 24.35 10.99 2.39
CA LYS A 55 24.34 11.29 3.83
C LYS A 55 22.97 11.69 4.37
N ASP A 56 22.13 12.30 3.53
CA ASP A 56 20.77 12.64 3.93
C ASP A 56 19.92 11.38 3.97
N ASP A 57 20.06 10.49 2.98
CA ASP A 57 19.42 9.16 3.00
C ASP A 57 19.88 8.33 4.20
N GLU A 58 21.18 8.32 4.52
CA GLU A 58 21.68 7.63 5.72
C GLU A 58 21.09 8.22 7.00
N ARG A 59 21.10 9.55 7.16
CA ARG A 59 20.56 10.23 8.33
C ARG A 59 19.07 9.91 8.51
N ASP A 60 18.29 10.09 7.46
CA ASP A 60 16.84 9.95 7.50
C ASP A 60 16.45 8.46 7.63
N GLY A 61 17.14 7.58 6.91
CA GLY A 61 16.93 6.14 6.97
C GLY A 61 17.27 5.55 8.34
N ARG A 62 18.37 5.97 8.98
CA ARG A 62 18.68 5.59 10.36
C ARG A 62 17.62 6.07 11.35
N LYS A 63 17.12 7.30 11.17
CA LYS A 63 16.05 7.85 12.02
C LYS A 63 14.76 7.05 11.87
N ILE A 64 14.37 6.71 10.64
CA ILE A 64 13.16 5.92 10.37
C ILE A 64 13.31 4.49 10.90
N HIS A 65 14.48 3.86 10.75
CA HIS A 65 14.78 2.55 11.34
C HIS A 65 14.65 2.56 12.87
N GLN A 66 15.20 3.58 13.53
CA GLN A 66 15.04 3.78 14.97
C GLN A 66 13.56 4.03 15.33
N ALA A 67 12.85 4.84 14.54
CA ALA A 67 11.42 5.09 14.72
C ALA A 67 10.58 3.81 14.59
N PHE A 68 10.99 2.84 13.75
CA PHE A 68 10.33 1.54 13.64
C PHE A 68 10.45 0.72 14.93
N ARG A 69 11.63 0.72 15.59
CA ARG A 69 11.81 0.09 16.92
C ARG A 69 10.84 0.68 17.95
N GLU A 70 10.70 2.00 17.91
CA GLU A 70 9.88 2.74 18.86
C GLU A 70 8.38 2.64 18.52
N TRP A 71 8.03 2.53 17.24
CA TRP A 71 6.69 2.23 16.74
C TRP A 71 6.17 0.90 17.29
N HIS A 72 7.03 -0.10 17.34
CA HIS A 72 6.67 -1.40 17.87
C HIS A 72 6.23 -1.33 19.34
N GLU A 73 6.85 -0.45 20.14
CA GLU A 73 6.44 -0.21 21.52
C GLU A 73 5.11 0.57 21.61
N PHE A 74 4.82 1.46 20.67
CA PHE A 74 3.50 2.09 20.52
C PHE A 74 2.43 1.05 20.17
N ALA A 75 2.65 0.23 19.15
CA ALA A 75 1.70 -0.79 18.73
C ALA A 75 1.39 -1.79 19.86
N LYS A 76 2.41 -2.20 20.64
CA LYS A 76 2.22 -3.00 21.86
C LYS A 76 1.37 -2.29 22.90
N ALA A 77 1.63 -1.02 23.17
CA ALA A 77 0.87 -0.25 24.14
C ALA A 77 -0.61 -0.09 23.71
N GLY A 78 -0.83 0.14 22.41
CA GLY A 78 -2.16 0.16 21.79
C GLY A 78 -2.89 -1.18 21.94
N LEU A 79 -2.22 -2.30 21.60
CA LEU A 79 -2.77 -3.65 21.79
C LEU A 79 -3.16 -3.91 23.25
N GLN A 80 -2.27 -3.62 24.19
CA GLN A 80 -2.54 -3.79 25.62
C GLN A 80 -3.72 -2.93 26.10
N ALA A 81 -3.87 -1.73 25.55
CA ALA A 81 -5.00 -0.87 25.86
C ALA A 81 -6.31 -1.47 25.30
N ALA A 82 -6.31 -2.01 24.08
CA ALA A 82 -7.47 -2.71 23.51
C ALA A 82 -7.83 -3.97 24.31
N GLU A 83 -6.85 -4.82 24.65
CA GLU A 83 -7.06 -6.04 25.45
C GLU A 83 -7.64 -5.73 26.85
N LYS A 84 -7.14 -4.68 27.51
CA LYS A 84 -7.69 -4.23 28.80
C LYS A 84 -9.14 -3.79 28.69
N TYR A 85 -9.52 -3.16 27.57
CA TYR A 85 -10.91 -2.80 27.32
C TYR A 85 -11.76 -4.05 27.18
N GLN A 86 -11.36 -5.04 26.38
CA GLN A 86 -12.10 -6.31 26.26
C GLN A 86 -12.31 -7.02 27.60
N ALA A 87 -11.27 -7.05 28.44
CA ALA A 87 -11.36 -7.69 29.75
C ALA A 87 -12.31 -6.94 30.71
N LYS A 88 -12.37 -5.60 30.63
CA LYS A 88 -13.17 -4.72 31.50
C LYS A 88 -13.66 -3.46 30.79
N PRO A 89 -14.67 -3.55 29.90
CA PRO A 89 -15.03 -2.45 29.01
C PRO A 89 -15.37 -1.12 29.71
N PRO A 90 -16.11 -1.10 30.84
CA PRO A 90 -16.53 0.17 31.45
C PRO A 90 -15.37 1.00 32.03
N ALA A 91 -14.26 0.37 32.40
CA ALA A 91 -13.23 0.95 33.25
C ALA A 91 -12.00 1.48 32.49
N ASN A 92 -11.86 1.14 31.20
CA ASN A 92 -10.69 1.55 30.42
C ASN A 92 -10.91 2.93 29.78
N ILE A 93 -10.59 3.97 30.55
CA ILE A 93 -10.71 5.37 30.14
C ILE A 93 -9.86 5.68 28.89
N LEU A 94 -8.68 5.06 28.76
CA LEU A 94 -7.77 5.26 27.62
C LEU A 94 -8.43 4.81 26.31
N PHE A 95 -8.97 3.58 26.28
CA PHE A 95 -9.65 3.07 25.09
C PHE A 95 -10.89 3.91 24.75
N LYS A 96 -11.72 4.20 25.76
CA LYS A 96 -12.96 4.97 25.58
C LYS A 96 -12.71 6.38 25.06
N ARG A 97 -11.58 7.01 25.38
CA ARG A 97 -11.22 8.32 24.83
C ARG A 97 -11.18 8.29 23.30
N TRP A 98 -10.54 7.27 22.73
CA TRP A 98 -10.21 7.20 21.30
C TRP A 98 -11.19 6.39 20.47
N PHE A 99 -11.96 5.48 21.08
CA PHE A 99 -12.94 4.64 20.36
C PHE A 99 -14.33 4.64 20.99
N GLY A 100 -14.51 5.27 22.15
CA GLY A 100 -15.82 5.31 22.81
C GLY A 100 -16.31 3.91 23.19
N SER A 101 -17.51 3.56 22.73
CA SER A 101 -18.11 2.23 22.84
C SER A 101 -18.46 1.70 21.45
N PRO A 102 -17.47 1.27 20.64
CA PRO A 102 -17.73 0.83 19.28
C PRO A 102 -18.57 -0.46 19.32
N GLU A 103 -19.33 -0.70 18.24
CA GLU A 103 -20.14 -1.92 18.10
C GLU A 103 -19.27 -3.17 18.11
N ASP A 104 -18.12 -3.10 17.44
CA ASP A 104 -17.10 -4.15 17.42
C ASP A 104 -15.75 -3.64 17.96
N PRO A 105 -15.46 -3.80 19.26
CA PRO A 105 -14.15 -3.46 19.82
C PRO A 105 -13.06 -4.49 19.46
N ASP A 106 -13.40 -5.65 18.89
CA ASP A 106 -12.41 -6.65 18.47
C ASP A 106 -11.65 -6.15 17.24
N ASP A 107 -12.29 -5.38 16.37
CA ASP A 107 -11.65 -4.72 15.21
C ASP A 107 -10.46 -3.85 15.63
N VAL A 108 -10.60 -3.03 16.68
CA VAL A 108 -9.48 -2.20 17.17
C VAL A 108 -8.31 -3.07 17.65
N MET A 109 -8.61 -4.18 18.33
CA MET A 109 -7.60 -5.12 18.79
C MET A 109 -6.96 -5.88 17.60
N ASN A 110 -7.76 -6.27 16.62
CA ASN A 110 -7.32 -7.02 15.44
C ASN A 110 -6.35 -6.19 14.59
N MET A 111 -6.66 -4.90 14.38
CA MET A 111 -5.73 -3.93 13.78
C MET A 111 -4.34 -4.00 14.43
N PHE A 112 -4.24 -3.92 15.77
CA PHE A 112 -2.94 -4.02 16.44
C PHE A 112 -2.32 -5.44 16.37
N LYS A 113 -3.11 -6.51 16.48
CA LYS A 113 -2.61 -7.90 16.33
C LYS A 113 -2.09 -8.19 14.93
N ASN A 114 -2.59 -7.48 13.93
CA ASN A 114 -2.10 -7.58 12.58
C ASN A 114 -0.90 -6.66 12.33
N MET A 115 -0.61 -5.68 13.20
CA MET A 115 0.65 -4.93 13.19
C MET A 115 1.79 -5.68 13.88
N ILE A 116 1.50 -6.35 15.00
CA ILE A 116 2.49 -7.06 15.84
C ILE A 116 2.11 -8.52 16.09
N ASP A 117 3.07 -9.45 15.98
CA ASP A 117 2.89 -10.83 16.41
C ASP A 117 2.79 -10.87 17.95
N PRO A 118 1.60 -11.16 18.53
CA PRO A 118 1.41 -11.08 19.98
C PRO A 118 2.14 -12.19 20.74
N VAL A 119 2.53 -13.27 20.06
CA VAL A 119 3.25 -14.40 20.67
C VAL A 119 4.74 -14.10 20.78
N ARG A 120 5.30 -13.50 19.72
CA ARG A 120 6.73 -13.20 19.65
C ARG A 120 7.07 -11.80 20.14
N GLY A 121 6.09 -10.90 20.17
CA GLY A 121 6.33 -9.48 20.39
C GLY A 121 7.29 -8.92 19.35
N GLU A 122 7.05 -9.26 18.07
CA GLU A 122 7.78 -8.78 16.89
C GLU A 122 6.79 -8.10 15.95
N ALA A 123 7.26 -7.36 14.93
CA ALA A 123 6.39 -6.91 13.85
C ALA A 123 5.75 -8.12 13.14
N SER A 124 4.51 -7.97 12.67
CA SER A 124 3.79 -9.06 12.00
C SER A 124 4.35 -9.33 10.60
N LYS A 125 3.90 -10.43 9.99
CA LYS A 125 4.15 -10.73 8.57
C LYS A 125 3.49 -9.70 7.62
N TYR A 126 2.48 -8.95 8.06
CA TYR A 126 1.81 -7.95 7.24
C TYR A 126 2.61 -6.66 7.22
N THR A 127 3.10 -6.21 8.38
CA THR A 127 4.03 -5.07 8.50
C THR A 127 5.31 -5.30 7.67
N ALA A 128 5.84 -6.53 7.66
CA ALA A 128 7.01 -6.90 6.85
C ALA A 128 6.81 -6.80 5.33
N GLN A 129 5.56 -6.74 4.87
CA GLN A 129 5.24 -6.60 3.44
C GLN A 129 5.19 -5.13 3.00
N MET A 130 5.10 -4.19 3.93
CA MET A 130 5.13 -2.77 3.61
C MET A 130 6.48 -2.40 3.00
N VAL A 131 6.47 -1.36 2.16
CA VAL A 131 7.65 -0.85 1.48
C VAL A 131 7.78 0.64 1.75
N ILE A 132 8.87 1.06 2.38
CA ILE A 132 9.21 2.47 2.44
C ILE A 132 9.94 2.87 1.16
N ASP A 133 9.42 3.88 0.47
CA ASP A 133 10.08 4.45 -0.69
C ASP A 133 10.67 5.82 -0.38
N ARG A 134 11.95 6.02 -0.68
CA ARG A 134 12.63 7.30 -0.55
C ARG A 134 12.11 8.34 -1.53
N VAL A 135 11.63 7.91 -2.69
CA VAL A 135 11.10 8.77 -3.75
C VAL A 135 9.62 9.02 -3.50
N ASP A 136 9.21 10.29 -3.56
CA ASP A 136 7.80 10.66 -3.61
C ASP A 136 7.18 10.09 -4.88
N PHE A 137 6.42 9.00 -4.70
CA PHE A 137 5.77 8.27 -5.77
C PHE A 137 4.33 8.75 -6.01
N ASN A 138 3.90 9.87 -5.43
CA ASN A 138 2.58 10.40 -5.66
C ASN A 138 2.47 10.98 -7.09
N THR A 139 1.58 10.38 -7.87
CA THR A 139 1.36 10.79 -9.26
C THR A 139 0.49 12.04 -9.36
N ASP A 140 -0.30 12.35 -8.32
CA ASP A 140 -1.08 13.57 -8.20
C ASP A 140 -0.16 14.71 -7.71
N PRO A 141 0.14 15.72 -8.54
CA PRO A 141 1.03 16.82 -8.18
C PRO A 141 0.55 17.60 -6.94
N GLU A 142 -0.76 17.70 -6.73
CA GLU A 142 -1.33 18.45 -5.59
C GLU A 142 -1.22 17.68 -4.26
N LYS A 143 -0.82 16.40 -4.32
CA LYS A 143 -0.65 15.52 -3.16
C LYS A 143 0.81 15.12 -2.92
N ARG A 144 1.76 15.75 -3.60
CA ARG A 144 3.19 15.55 -3.34
C ARG A 144 3.66 16.30 -2.09
N CYS A 145 4.70 15.79 -1.45
CA CYS A 145 5.29 16.39 -0.26
C CYS A 145 5.81 17.81 -0.51
N ASP A 146 6.33 18.09 -1.71
CA ASP A 146 6.82 19.43 -2.08
C ASP A 146 5.70 20.47 -2.21
N ARG A 147 4.46 20.04 -2.47
CA ARG A 147 3.26 20.88 -2.54
C ARG A 147 2.48 20.92 -1.23
N ARG A 148 2.69 19.95 -0.36
CA ARG A 148 2.07 19.86 0.97
C ARG A 148 3.15 19.88 2.05
N PRO A 149 3.71 21.06 2.39
CA PRO A 149 4.88 21.16 3.26
C PRO A 149 4.64 20.67 4.69
N ASN A 150 3.38 20.49 5.09
CA ASN A 150 3.01 20.00 6.42
C ASN A 150 2.60 18.52 6.42
N MET A 151 2.52 17.86 5.25
CA MET A 151 2.15 16.45 5.17
C MET A 151 3.26 15.62 5.83
N ASN A 152 2.90 14.66 6.68
CA ASN A 152 3.87 13.88 7.42
C ASN A 152 4.38 12.69 6.60
N ALA A 153 3.43 11.93 6.06
CA ALA A 153 3.66 10.76 5.25
C ALA A 153 2.39 10.47 4.44
N TYR A 154 2.44 9.45 3.59
CA TYR A 154 1.25 8.87 3.00
C TYR A 154 1.50 7.41 2.60
N THR A 155 0.42 6.63 2.52
CA THR A 155 0.45 5.20 2.18
C THR A 155 -0.49 4.89 1.03
N THR A 156 -0.09 3.97 0.14
CA THR A 156 -0.98 3.35 -0.85
C THR A 156 -1.63 2.11 -0.25
N PRO A 157 -2.94 2.13 0.02
CA PRO A 157 -3.61 1.05 0.77
C PRO A 157 -3.49 -0.33 0.15
N GLY A 158 -3.50 -0.41 -1.18
CA GLY A 158 -3.46 -1.71 -1.88
C GLY A 158 -2.09 -2.38 -1.88
N THR A 159 -1.00 -1.60 -1.80
CA THR A 159 0.37 -2.13 -1.93
C THR A 159 1.18 -2.05 -0.65
N GLY A 160 0.71 -1.31 0.36
CA GLY A 160 1.48 -1.06 1.58
C GLY A 160 2.74 -0.22 1.33
N LYS A 161 2.85 0.40 0.15
CA LYS A 161 3.92 1.30 -0.19
C LYS A 161 3.66 2.64 0.48
N PHE A 162 4.61 3.12 1.27
CA PHE A 162 4.48 4.37 2.01
C PHE A 162 5.72 5.26 1.85
N HIS A 163 5.53 6.56 2.00
CA HIS A 163 6.57 7.57 1.87
C HIS A 163 6.49 8.55 3.03
N PHE A 164 7.62 8.84 3.66
CA PHE A 164 7.75 9.91 4.63
C PHE A 164 8.11 11.21 3.93
N CYS A 165 7.28 12.23 4.11
CA CYS A 165 7.62 13.58 3.70
C CYS A 165 8.67 14.20 4.64
N PRO A 166 9.41 15.24 4.20
CA PRO A 166 10.39 15.92 5.06
C PRO A 166 9.83 16.33 6.43
N HIS A 167 8.61 16.88 6.47
CA HIS A 167 7.98 17.30 7.72
C HIS A 167 7.71 16.15 8.70
N GLY A 168 7.38 14.95 8.20
CA GLY A 168 7.23 13.76 9.03
C GLY A 168 8.57 13.28 9.61
N ILE A 169 9.64 13.37 8.83
CA ILE A 169 11.00 13.00 9.25
C ILE A 169 11.54 13.98 10.29
N GLU A 170 11.17 15.26 10.21
CA GLU A 170 11.56 16.30 11.18
C GLU A 170 10.97 16.09 12.57
N LYS A 171 9.89 15.31 12.71
CA LYS A 171 9.31 14.99 14.03
C LYS A 171 10.32 14.28 14.94
N PRO A 172 10.21 14.45 16.26
CA PRO A 172 11.12 13.78 17.18
C PRO A 172 10.91 12.26 17.17
N LEU A 173 11.93 11.53 17.59
CA LEU A 173 11.82 10.15 18.06
C LEU A 173 11.14 10.12 19.44
N ASN A 174 10.52 9.00 19.79
CA ASN A 174 9.99 8.77 21.15
C ASN A 174 11.09 8.80 22.22
N SER A 175 12.34 8.51 21.86
CA SER A 175 13.48 8.63 22.76
C SER A 175 13.91 10.09 23.01
N GLU A 176 13.52 11.02 22.13
CA GLU A 176 13.84 12.45 22.23
C GLU A 176 12.79 13.24 23.01
N ILE A 177 11.56 12.72 23.11
CA ILE A 177 10.47 13.33 23.89
C ILE A 177 10.63 12.95 25.37
N ARG A 178 10.69 13.95 26.25
CA ARG A 178 10.79 13.76 27.70
C ARG A 178 9.43 13.93 28.38
N CYS A 179 9.22 13.21 29.47
CA CYS A 179 7.95 13.23 30.19
C CYS A 179 7.59 14.61 30.76
N GLU A 180 8.59 15.41 31.13
CA GLU A 180 8.43 16.79 31.61
C GLU A 180 8.03 17.79 30.53
N ASP A 181 8.24 17.46 29.24
CA ASP A 181 7.85 18.32 28.12
C ASP A 181 6.38 18.10 27.72
N LEU A 182 5.77 16.98 28.14
CA LEU A 182 4.39 16.62 27.85
C LEU A 182 3.38 17.38 28.73
N ASP A 183 2.29 17.82 28.09
CA ASP A 183 1.19 18.51 28.79
C ASP A 183 0.45 17.58 29.77
N SER A 184 -0.41 18.15 30.63
CA SER A 184 -1.29 17.35 31.50
C SER A 184 -2.43 16.65 30.75
N SER A 185 -2.74 17.09 29.54
CA SER A 185 -3.69 16.48 28.61
C SER A 185 -2.96 15.84 27.42
N VAL A 186 -3.65 14.97 26.68
CA VAL A 186 -3.14 14.52 25.38
C VAL A 186 -3.04 15.72 24.43
N SER A 187 -1.93 15.83 23.69
CA SER A 187 -1.66 16.94 22.76
C SER A 187 -0.65 16.54 21.69
N ALA A 188 -0.46 17.40 20.68
CA ALA A 188 0.54 17.25 19.62
C ALA A 188 1.97 16.98 20.13
N LYS A 189 2.30 17.32 21.38
CA LYS A 189 3.63 17.06 21.97
C LYS A 189 3.97 15.57 22.12
N MET A 190 2.97 14.69 22.03
CA MET A 190 3.19 13.24 22.03
C MET A 190 3.54 12.68 20.65
N ARG A 191 3.48 13.50 19.60
CA ARG A 191 3.72 13.07 18.22
C ARG A 191 5.18 12.84 17.95
N SER A 192 5.43 11.82 17.15
CA SER A 192 6.76 11.36 16.77
C SER A 192 6.71 10.71 15.40
N VAL A 193 7.89 10.43 14.84
CA VAL A 193 8.02 9.62 13.63
C VAL A 193 7.32 8.26 13.79
N SER A 194 7.41 7.66 14.99
CA SER A 194 6.75 6.39 15.31
C SER A 194 5.22 6.50 15.33
N ALA A 195 4.66 7.62 15.82
CA ALA A 195 3.23 7.85 15.80
C ALA A 195 2.72 8.02 14.35
N THR A 196 3.47 8.76 13.53
CA THR A 196 3.19 8.88 12.09
C THR A 196 3.24 7.51 11.42
N PHE A 197 4.28 6.70 11.70
CA PHE A 197 4.36 5.37 11.10
C PHE A 197 3.17 4.47 11.51
N LEU A 198 2.70 4.58 12.76
CA LEU A 198 1.53 3.84 13.23
C LEU A 198 0.26 4.26 12.50
N HIS A 199 0.04 5.57 12.35
CA HIS A 199 -1.04 6.11 11.53
C HIS A 199 -1.00 5.51 10.12
N GLU A 200 0.15 5.61 9.44
CA GLU A 200 0.30 5.12 8.06
C GLU A 200 0.07 3.61 7.92
N THR A 201 0.52 2.83 8.92
CA THR A 201 0.32 1.37 8.93
C THR A 201 -1.16 1.01 8.90
N THR A 202 -2.04 1.79 9.53
CA THR A 202 -3.48 1.51 9.55
C THR A 202 -4.15 1.64 8.19
N HIS A 203 -3.54 2.35 7.23
CA HIS A 203 -4.09 2.46 5.88
C HIS A 203 -3.80 1.24 5.00
N TYR A 204 -2.92 0.34 5.41
CA TYR A 204 -2.57 -0.81 4.59
C TYR A 204 -3.63 -1.91 4.70
N ASN A 205 -4.24 -2.29 3.56
CA ASN A 205 -5.37 -3.23 3.52
C ASN A 205 -5.09 -4.60 4.17
N LEU A 206 -3.84 -5.07 4.20
CA LEU A 206 -3.51 -6.35 4.83
C LEU A 206 -3.34 -6.26 6.36
N ILE A 207 -3.28 -5.05 6.92
CA ILE A 207 -3.25 -4.85 8.37
C ILE A 207 -4.67 -5.02 8.92
N ASP A 208 -5.72 -4.62 8.21
CA ASP A 208 -7.05 -5.01 8.61
C ASP A 208 -8.00 -5.08 7.41
N GLU A 209 -8.56 -6.28 7.19
CA GLU A 209 -9.56 -6.52 6.16
C GLU A 209 -10.98 -6.38 6.72
N THR A 210 -11.17 -6.31 8.06
CA THR A 210 -12.50 -6.24 8.69
C THR A 210 -12.98 -4.80 8.86
N VAL A 211 -12.07 -3.87 9.11
CA VAL A 211 -12.39 -2.45 9.19
C VAL A 211 -12.42 -1.87 7.77
N ASP A 212 -13.58 -1.34 7.37
CA ASP A 212 -13.67 -0.49 6.17
C ASP A 212 -12.55 0.54 6.23
N ARG A 213 -11.72 0.55 5.17
CA ARG A 213 -10.49 1.34 5.02
C ARG A 213 -10.47 2.59 5.92
N THR A 214 -9.45 2.67 6.77
CA THR A 214 -9.22 3.85 7.61
C THR A 214 -8.99 5.12 6.78
N ARG A 215 -9.45 6.25 7.30
CA ARG A 215 -9.53 7.56 6.65
C ARG A 215 -8.99 8.67 7.57
N ASP A 216 -8.74 9.83 6.97
CA ASP A 216 -8.06 10.97 7.59
C ASP A 216 -8.99 12.17 7.80
N ASP A 217 -10.27 11.91 8.03
CA ASP A 217 -11.29 12.96 8.17
C ASP A 217 -11.13 13.79 9.46
N ALA A 218 -10.30 13.34 10.40
CA ALA A 218 -9.96 14.07 11.62
C ALA A 218 -8.44 14.01 11.88
N SER A 219 -7.86 15.20 12.03
CA SER A 219 -6.45 15.40 12.35
C SER A 219 -6.33 16.10 13.71
N GLY A 220 -5.42 15.64 14.56
CA GLY A 220 -5.21 16.25 15.87
C GLY A 220 -6.01 15.59 16.98
N ALA A 221 -5.58 15.80 18.22
CA ALA A 221 -6.15 15.08 19.37
C ALA A 221 -7.61 15.48 19.65
N SER A 222 -7.91 16.78 19.59
CA SER A 222 -9.26 17.33 19.85
C SER A 222 -10.28 16.86 18.82
N ASP A 223 -9.93 16.91 17.53
CA ASP A 223 -10.85 16.56 16.44
C ASP A 223 -11.17 15.07 16.47
N CYS A 224 -10.14 14.22 16.61
CA CYS A 224 -10.26 12.78 16.82
C CYS A 224 -11.14 12.41 18.03
N PHE A 225 -10.92 13.08 19.16
CA PHE A 225 -11.68 12.86 20.38
C PHE A 225 -13.17 13.25 20.23
N GLY A 226 -13.45 14.31 19.47
CA GLY A 226 -14.79 14.88 19.29
C GLY A 226 -15.70 14.12 18.32
N LEU A 227 -15.20 13.07 17.64
CA LEU A 227 -15.99 12.25 16.73
C LEU A 227 -17.06 11.42 17.44
N ASN A 228 -18.07 10.97 16.68
CA ASN A 228 -19.00 9.96 17.15
C ASN A 228 -18.28 8.61 17.29
N ASP A 229 -18.70 7.79 18.26
CA ASP A 229 -18.07 6.49 18.56
C ASP A 229 -17.96 5.57 17.32
N ASN A 230 -18.99 5.52 16.47
CA ASN A 230 -18.97 4.69 15.27
C ASN A 230 -18.01 5.22 14.19
N ASP A 231 -17.71 6.51 14.15
CA ASP A 231 -16.75 7.07 13.20
C ASP A 231 -15.31 6.83 13.65
N LYS A 232 -15.08 6.74 14.97
CA LYS A 232 -13.74 6.68 15.55
C LYS A 232 -12.93 5.48 15.09
N ILE A 233 -13.59 4.34 14.85
CA ILE A 233 -12.92 3.12 14.38
C ILE A 233 -12.34 3.25 12.97
N HIS A 234 -12.89 4.14 12.15
CA HIS A 234 -12.40 4.35 10.79
C HIS A 234 -11.32 5.42 10.70
N ILE A 235 -10.86 6.02 11.81
CA ILE A 235 -9.86 7.10 11.76
C ILE A 235 -8.48 6.59 12.13
N SER A 236 -7.54 6.60 11.18
CA SER A 236 -6.14 6.20 11.36
C SER A 236 -5.49 6.87 12.57
N GLN A 237 -5.78 8.16 12.73
CA GLN A 237 -5.23 8.98 13.79
C GLN A 237 -5.70 8.57 15.19
N ASN A 238 -6.88 7.94 15.34
CA ASN A 238 -7.33 7.41 16.64
C ASN A 238 -6.50 6.24 17.12
N TYR A 239 -6.07 5.36 16.21
CA TYR A 239 -5.14 4.26 16.55
C TYR A 239 -3.79 4.80 17.02
N ALA A 240 -3.25 5.79 16.31
CA ALA A 240 -2.01 6.46 16.68
C ALA A 240 -2.12 7.14 18.05
N TRP A 241 -3.23 7.82 18.32
CA TRP A 241 -3.48 8.46 19.61
C TRP A 241 -3.66 7.46 20.76
N LEU A 242 -4.41 6.38 20.57
CA LEU A 242 -4.55 5.32 21.58
C LEU A 242 -3.19 4.74 21.96
N ALA A 243 -2.38 4.40 20.94
CA ALA A 243 -1.06 3.84 21.13
C ALA A 243 -0.10 4.81 21.85
N ALA A 244 -0.06 6.07 21.40
CA ALA A 244 0.79 7.10 22.01
C ALA A 244 0.36 7.40 23.46
N ASP A 245 -0.93 7.61 23.71
CA ASP A 245 -1.47 7.89 25.04
C ASP A 245 -1.21 6.73 26.01
N ALA A 246 -1.44 5.49 25.56
CA ALA A 246 -1.13 4.29 26.35
C ALA A 246 0.37 4.17 26.66
N TYR A 247 1.23 4.37 25.67
CA TYR A 247 2.68 4.30 25.83
C TYR A 247 3.18 5.37 26.81
N TRP A 248 2.83 6.63 26.57
CA TRP A 248 3.29 7.75 27.39
C TRP A 248 2.71 7.67 28.81
N SER A 249 1.48 7.21 28.96
CA SER A 249 0.88 7.01 30.28
C SER A 249 1.69 6.02 31.11
N ALA A 250 2.11 4.91 30.49
CA ALA A 250 2.96 3.91 31.14
C ALA A 250 4.37 4.44 31.40
N LYS A 251 5.05 4.96 30.37
CA LYS A 251 6.44 5.44 30.45
C LYS A 251 6.61 6.58 31.46
N CYS A 252 5.66 7.51 31.50
CA CYS A 252 5.72 8.66 32.40
C CYS A 252 4.99 8.44 33.73
N SER A 253 4.40 7.26 33.95
CA SER A 253 3.58 6.97 35.13
C SER A 253 2.53 8.06 35.39
N LYS A 254 1.86 8.50 34.31
CA LYS A 254 0.95 9.65 34.30
C LYS A 254 -0.36 9.25 33.65
N THR A 255 -1.47 9.81 34.13
CA THR A 255 -2.74 9.76 33.40
C THR A 255 -2.95 11.10 32.74
N PHE A 256 -3.05 11.12 31.42
CA PHE A 256 -3.35 12.34 30.69
C PHE A 256 -4.85 12.62 30.72
N ALA A 257 -5.21 13.89 30.87
CA ALA A 257 -6.57 14.36 30.66
C ALA A 257 -6.95 14.31 29.17
N ASP A 258 -8.25 14.39 28.90
CA ASP A 258 -8.77 14.49 27.53
C ASP A 258 -8.19 15.73 26.82
N PRO A 259 -8.04 15.69 25.48
CA PRO A 259 -7.55 16.83 24.74
C PRO A 259 -8.48 18.04 24.93
N PRO A 260 -7.95 19.25 25.14
CA PRO A 260 -8.81 20.41 25.37
C PRO A 260 -9.64 20.71 24.10
N PRO A 261 -10.94 21.03 24.23
CA PRO A 261 -11.80 21.22 23.07
C PRO A 261 -11.35 22.42 22.23
N GLY A 262 -11.30 22.23 20.91
CA GLY A 262 -11.00 23.31 19.96
C GLY A 262 -9.53 23.74 19.94
N THR A 263 -8.62 22.98 20.57
CA THR A 263 -7.20 23.16 20.33
C THR A 263 -6.90 22.69 18.91
N LYS A 264 -6.76 23.66 18.00
CA LYS A 264 -6.13 23.40 16.72
C LYS A 264 -4.67 23.06 17.03
N ASP A 265 -4.30 21.82 16.78
CA ASP A 265 -2.89 21.46 16.69
C ASP A 265 -2.36 22.21 15.46
N ASN A 266 -1.82 23.42 15.66
CA ASN A 266 -1.36 24.29 14.57
C ASN A 266 -0.22 23.67 13.75
N ASP A 267 0.35 22.58 14.24
CA ASP A 267 1.37 21.76 13.58
C ASP A 267 0.76 20.65 12.70
N ASP A 268 -0.56 20.51 12.65
CA ASP A 268 -1.23 19.71 11.64
C ASP A 268 -1.64 20.59 10.46
N PRO A 269 -1.26 20.23 9.22
CA PRO A 269 -2.21 20.51 8.18
C PRO A 269 -3.47 19.73 8.53
N VAL A 270 -4.62 20.38 8.38
CA VAL A 270 -5.79 19.62 7.96
C VAL A 270 -5.33 18.93 6.68
N ASP A 271 -5.03 17.63 6.72
CA ASP A 271 -4.66 16.90 5.51
C ASP A 271 -5.79 17.18 4.53
N GLY A 272 -5.46 17.92 3.48
CA GLY A 272 -6.41 18.71 2.70
C GLY A 272 -7.32 17.86 1.84
N LEU A 273 -8.17 17.07 2.48
CA LEU A 273 -9.27 16.29 1.94
C LEU A 273 -10.58 16.55 2.70
N THR A 274 -10.66 17.55 3.58
CA THR A 274 -11.97 18.11 3.97
C THR A 274 -12.57 18.93 2.83
N GLN A 275 -12.80 18.29 1.68
CA GLN A 275 -14.06 18.57 1.00
C GLN A 275 -15.17 18.14 1.98
N PRO A 276 -16.20 18.96 2.23
CA PRO A 276 -17.37 18.48 2.94
C PRO A 276 -17.84 17.23 2.23
N SER A 277 -17.75 16.09 2.91
CA SER A 277 -18.23 14.82 2.37
C SER A 277 -19.69 15.04 1.95
N PRO A 278 -20.04 14.91 0.66
CA PRO A 278 -21.44 14.82 0.29
C PRO A 278 -22.06 13.71 1.14
N ALA A 279 -23.33 13.89 1.54
CA ALA A 279 -24.05 12.92 2.38
C ALA A 279 -23.68 11.48 1.97
N PRO A 280 -23.29 10.60 2.91
CA PRO A 280 -22.57 9.36 2.62
C PRO A 280 -23.26 8.63 1.47
N GLU A 281 -22.63 8.67 0.29
CA GLU A 281 -22.93 7.69 -0.74
C GLU A 281 -22.63 6.34 -0.11
N GLU A 282 -23.53 5.36 -0.29
CA GLU A 282 -23.26 4.00 0.13
C GLU A 282 -21.84 3.63 -0.31
N PRO A 283 -21.00 3.07 0.58
CA PRO A 283 -19.65 2.67 0.23
C PRO A 283 -19.72 1.91 -1.10
N PRO A 284 -18.90 2.29 -2.11
CA PRO A 284 -18.96 1.64 -3.40
C PRO A 284 -18.79 0.15 -3.16
N LYS A 285 -19.84 -0.62 -3.44
CA LYS A 285 -19.86 -2.06 -3.19
C LYS A 285 -18.63 -2.65 -3.85
N LEU A 286 -17.78 -3.30 -3.06
CA LEU A 286 -16.61 -3.98 -3.59
C LEU A 286 -17.08 -4.94 -4.70
N PRO A 287 -16.36 -5.00 -5.84
CA PRO A 287 -16.67 -5.95 -6.89
C PRO A 287 -16.73 -7.35 -6.31
N THR A 288 -17.78 -8.09 -6.65
CA THR A 288 -17.89 -9.50 -6.29
C THR A 288 -17.52 -10.39 -7.46
N LYS A 289 -17.65 -9.88 -8.70
CA LYS A 289 -17.39 -10.64 -9.92
C LYS A 289 -16.19 -10.07 -10.66
N ALA A 290 -15.54 -10.92 -11.44
CA ALA A 290 -14.43 -10.51 -12.28
C ALA A 290 -14.27 -11.38 -13.53
N LEU A 291 -13.71 -10.77 -14.57
CA LEU A 291 -13.24 -11.43 -15.78
C LEU A 291 -11.73 -11.55 -15.67
N SER A 292 -11.22 -12.77 -15.63
CA SER A 292 -9.78 -13.05 -15.70
C SER A 292 -9.39 -13.47 -17.11
N ILE A 293 -8.38 -12.82 -17.68
CA ILE A 293 -7.86 -13.10 -19.01
C ILE A 293 -6.48 -13.75 -18.87
N ILE A 294 -6.37 -14.97 -19.38
CA ILE A 294 -5.20 -15.82 -19.22
C ILE A 294 -4.69 -16.25 -20.58
N SER A 295 -3.38 -16.22 -20.80
CA SER A 295 -2.79 -16.95 -21.92
C SER A 295 -2.43 -18.36 -21.49
N GLU A 296 -2.65 -19.33 -22.37
CA GLU A 296 -2.20 -20.72 -22.23
C GLU A 296 -1.24 -21.02 -23.40
N VAL A 297 0.00 -21.32 -23.03
CA VAL A 297 1.08 -21.62 -23.97
C VAL A 297 1.39 -23.12 -23.86
N PRO A 298 1.29 -23.88 -24.96
CA PRO A 298 1.67 -25.29 -24.97
C PRO A 298 3.19 -25.45 -24.76
N PRO A 299 3.69 -26.68 -24.50
CA PRO A 299 5.12 -26.92 -24.42
C PRO A 299 5.87 -26.41 -25.65
N TRP A 300 7.00 -25.75 -25.42
CA TRP A 300 7.88 -25.30 -26.49
C TRP A 300 8.53 -26.49 -27.20
N TYR A 301 8.32 -26.60 -28.52
CA TYR A 301 8.97 -27.59 -29.38
C TYR A 301 9.95 -26.97 -30.39
N GLY A 302 10.50 -25.79 -30.11
CA GLY A 302 11.52 -25.16 -30.97
C GLY A 302 11.01 -24.42 -32.21
N LYS A 303 9.74 -23.98 -32.26
CA LYS A 303 9.13 -23.33 -33.44
C LYS A 303 9.02 -21.82 -33.27
N ALA A 304 9.53 -21.00 -34.18
CA ALA A 304 9.45 -19.52 -34.09
C ALA A 304 8.04 -18.96 -33.81
N SER A 305 6.99 -19.68 -34.19
CA SER A 305 5.59 -19.38 -33.84
C SER A 305 4.96 -20.46 -32.96
N GLN A 306 4.11 -20.07 -32.01
CA GLN A 306 3.28 -20.97 -31.22
C GLN A 306 1.80 -20.61 -31.29
N ASP A 307 0.95 -21.63 -31.17
CA ASP A 307 -0.47 -21.41 -30.95
C ASP A 307 -0.68 -21.05 -29.48
N ILE A 308 -1.01 -19.79 -29.22
CA ILE A 308 -1.38 -19.29 -27.89
C ILE A 308 -2.90 -19.31 -27.80
N ALA A 309 -3.43 -19.87 -26.71
CA ALA A 309 -4.85 -19.80 -26.40
C ALA A 309 -5.10 -18.70 -25.36
N TRP A 310 -5.93 -17.72 -25.72
CA TRP A 310 -6.42 -16.71 -24.78
C TRP A 310 -7.74 -17.20 -24.18
N LEU A 311 -7.73 -17.37 -22.87
CA LEU A 311 -8.82 -17.94 -22.08
C LEU A 311 -9.47 -16.84 -21.23
N PHE A 312 -10.79 -16.73 -21.33
CA PHE A 312 -11.59 -15.72 -20.64
C PHE A 312 -12.44 -16.41 -19.59
N PHE A 313 -12.17 -16.18 -18.29
CA PHE A 313 -12.89 -16.84 -17.21
C PHE A 313 -13.77 -15.86 -16.43
N ALA A 314 -15.03 -16.24 -16.20
CA ALA A 314 -15.83 -15.64 -15.15
C ALA A 314 -15.35 -16.17 -13.79
N THR A 315 -15.10 -15.27 -12.85
CA THR A 315 -14.55 -15.55 -11.52
C THR A 315 -15.22 -14.68 -10.47
N GLU A 316 -15.12 -15.08 -9.22
CA GLU A 316 -15.32 -14.16 -8.09
C GLU A 316 -14.07 -13.27 -7.98
N TYR A 317 -14.27 -11.98 -7.65
CA TYR A 317 -13.16 -11.04 -7.51
C TYR A 317 -12.16 -11.51 -6.44
N GLY A 318 -10.86 -11.43 -6.76
CA GLY A 318 -9.77 -11.90 -5.89
C GLY A 318 -9.49 -13.40 -5.93
N GLN A 319 -10.29 -14.21 -6.65
CA GLN A 319 -10.02 -15.65 -6.78
C GLN A 319 -9.11 -15.98 -7.96
N LYS A 320 -8.08 -16.80 -7.70
CA LYS A 320 -7.20 -17.33 -8.75
C LYS A 320 -7.96 -18.32 -9.63
N VAL A 321 -7.82 -18.21 -10.96
CA VAL A 321 -8.42 -19.17 -11.91
C VAL A 321 -7.81 -20.57 -11.78
N GLY A 322 -6.50 -20.66 -11.55
CA GLY A 322 -5.79 -21.94 -11.52
C GLY A 322 -5.99 -22.75 -12.81
N CYS A 323 -6.06 -24.08 -12.69
CA CYS A 323 -6.17 -25.01 -13.82
C CYS A 323 -7.60 -25.35 -14.25
N ARG A 324 -8.53 -24.40 -14.07
CA ARG A 324 -9.90 -24.50 -14.59
C ARG A 324 -9.95 -24.76 -16.10
N VAL A 325 -10.93 -25.52 -16.55
CA VAL A 325 -11.07 -25.94 -17.97
C VAL A 325 -12.38 -25.46 -18.60
N ASP A 326 -13.05 -24.54 -17.93
CA ASP A 326 -14.37 -23.99 -18.24
C ASP A 326 -14.32 -22.48 -18.57
N PRO A 327 -13.50 -22.03 -19.54
CA PRO A 327 -13.50 -20.63 -19.92
C PRO A 327 -14.84 -20.23 -20.55
N ALA A 328 -15.30 -19.02 -20.27
CA ALA A 328 -16.46 -18.42 -20.94
C ALA A 328 -16.20 -18.21 -22.44
N TYR A 329 -14.94 -17.97 -22.82
CA TYR A 329 -14.52 -17.88 -24.21
C TYR A 329 -13.07 -18.33 -24.39
N THR A 330 -12.75 -18.86 -25.57
CA THR A 330 -11.39 -19.23 -25.94
C THR A 330 -11.09 -18.72 -27.34
N GLU A 331 -10.03 -17.93 -27.44
CA GLU A 331 -9.45 -17.54 -28.71
C GLU A 331 -8.14 -18.29 -28.92
N LYS A 332 -7.85 -18.72 -30.14
CA LYS A 332 -6.55 -19.28 -30.49
C LYS A 332 -5.93 -18.47 -31.60
N ARG A 333 -4.67 -18.09 -31.43
CA ARG A 333 -3.91 -17.36 -32.43
C ARG A 333 -2.47 -17.87 -32.49
N GLN A 334 -1.93 -17.84 -33.70
CA GLN A 334 -0.53 -18.14 -33.92
C GLN A 334 0.28 -16.87 -33.66
N GLU A 335 1.12 -16.88 -32.63
CA GLU A 335 1.96 -15.75 -32.25
C GLU A 335 3.43 -16.05 -32.51
N ASP A 336 4.14 -15.03 -32.99
CA ASP A 336 5.59 -15.04 -33.14
C ASP A 336 6.21 -14.70 -31.77
N ILE A 337 6.70 -15.73 -31.08
CA ILE A 337 7.23 -15.57 -29.72
C ILE A 337 8.54 -14.77 -29.66
N SER A 338 9.12 -14.44 -30.82
CA SER A 338 10.29 -13.54 -30.90
C SER A 338 9.90 -12.05 -30.81
N LYS A 339 8.61 -11.75 -30.89
CA LYS A 339 8.07 -10.39 -30.74
C LYS A 339 7.47 -10.22 -29.34
N PRO A 340 7.39 -8.98 -28.83
CA PRO A 340 6.63 -8.70 -27.61
C PRO A 340 5.23 -9.30 -27.71
N ALA A 341 4.79 -9.99 -26.65
CA ALA A 341 3.47 -10.58 -26.60
C ALA A 341 2.43 -9.49 -26.88
N THR A 342 1.62 -9.70 -27.92
CA THR A 342 0.48 -8.82 -28.19
C THR A 342 -0.70 -9.35 -27.40
N TYR A 343 -1.31 -8.49 -26.58
CA TYR A 343 -2.54 -8.81 -25.88
C TYR A 343 -3.64 -9.25 -26.87
N PRO A 344 -4.72 -9.90 -26.39
CA PRO A 344 -5.82 -10.31 -27.25
C PRO A 344 -6.57 -9.07 -27.76
N GLY A 345 -6.01 -8.39 -28.77
CA GLY A 345 -6.66 -7.29 -29.47
C GLY A 345 -7.85 -7.82 -30.25
N GLY A 346 -8.96 -7.08 -30.23
CA GLY A 346 -10.21 -7.46 -30.84
C GLY A 346 -11.44 -7.04 -30.02
N THR A 347 -12.59 -7.51 -30.45
CA THR A 347 -13.86 -7.46 -29.70
C THR A 347 -14.36 -8.89 -29.53
N PHE A 348 -14.65 -9.27 -28.30
CA PHE A 348 -15.01 -10.64 -27.93
C PHE A 348 -16.36 -10.62 -27.23
N ASP A 349 -17.33 -11.32 -27.81
CA ASP A 349 -18.63 -11.53 -27.18
C ASP A 349 -18.50 -12.64 -26.13
N LEU A 350 -18.80 -12.30 -24.87
CA LEU A 350 -18.63 -13.15 -23.70
C LEU A 350 -19.97 -13.34 -23.01
N ARG A 351 -20.18 -14.52 -22.41
CA ARG A 351 -21.30 -14.75 -21.49
C ARG A 351 -20.76 -14.96 -20.08
N LEU A 352 -20.86 -13.94 -19.23
CA LEU A 352 -20.27 -13.91 -17.89
C LEU A 352 -21.38 -13.86 -16.83
N CYS A 353 -21.41 -14.85 -15.93
CA CYS A 353 -22.40 -14.92 -14.85
C CYS A 353 -23.85 -14.71 -15.34
N GLU A 354 -24.23 -15.37 -16.44
CA GLU A 354 -25.53 -15.27 -17.12
C GLU A 354 -25.81 -13.97 -17.88
N GLU A 355 -24.88 -13.02 -17.90
CA GLU A 355 -24.99 -11.75 -18.62
C GLU A 355 -24.20 -11.78 -19.94
N ASP A 356 -24.74 -11.11 -20.97
CA ASP A 356 -24.04 -10.91 -22.24
C ASP A 356 -23.14 -9.67 -22.12
N CYS A 357 -21.84 -9.87 -22.37
CA CYS A 357 -20.81 -8.85 -22.27
C CYS A 357 -19.93 -8.80 -23.52
N GLN A 358 -19.21 -7.69 -23.70
CA GLN A 358 -18.17 -7.56 -24.71
C GLN A 358 -16.85 -7.12 -24.06
N TYR A 359 -15.78 -7.88 -24.30
CA TYR A 359 -14.43 -7.39 -24.01
C TYR A 359 -13.83 -6.75 -25.26
N LYS A 360 -13.22 -5.57 -25.12
CA LYS A 360 -12.59 -4.82 -26.22
C LYS A 360 -11.17 -4.43 -25.85
N ASN A 361 -10.23 -4.70 -26.74
CA ASN A 361 -8.81 -4.38 -26.57
C ASN A 361 -8.19 -4.03 -27.94
N ASP A 362 -7.27 -3.07 -27.98
CA ASP A 362 -6.55 -2.65 -29.18
C ASP A 362 -5.23 -3.42 -29.40
N GLY A 363 -4.87 -4.31 -28.48
CA GLY A 363 -3.62 -5.07 -28.44
C GLY A 363 -2.50 -4.40 -27.64
N LEU A 364 -2.71 -3.19 -27.12
CA LEU A 364 -1.69 -2.35 -26.48
C LEU A 364 -2.00 -2.01 -25.01
N ASN A 365 -3.21 -2.25 -24.53
CA ASN A 365 -3.62 -1.97 -23.15
C ASN A 365 -4.40 -3.15 -22.53
N PRO A 366 -4.78 -3.09 -21.24
CA PRO A 366 -5.58 -4.14 -20.60
C PRO A 366 -7.00 -4.35 -21.16
N GLY A 367 -7.49 -3.42 -21.97
CA GLY A 367 -8.84 -3.44 -22.53
C GLY A 367 -9.92 -2.98 -21.55
N ARG A 368 -11.18 -3.13 -21.98
CA ARG A 368 -12.38 -2.81 -21.20
C ARG A 368 -13.47 -3.84 -21.43
N LEU A 369 -14.26 -4.11 -20.39
CA LEU A 369 -15.40 -5.01 -20.42
C LEU A 369 -16.70 -4.19 -20.42
N PHE A 370 -17.63 -4.53 -21.29
CA PHE A 370 -18.91 -3.87 -21.46
C PHE A 370 -20.02 -4.87 -21.17
N CYS A 371 -20.70 -4.75 -20.03
CA CYS A 371 -21.81 -5.62 -19.65
C CYS A 371 -23.06 -4.75 -19.46
N ALA A 372 -24.09 -4.96 -20.29
CA ALA A 372 -25.27 -4.09 -20.34
C ALA A 372 -24.91 -2.60 -20.53
N ASP A 373 -25.24 -1.74 -19.55
CA ASP A 373 -24.96 -0.30 -19.53
C ASP A 373 -23.68 0.06 -18.75
N LYS A 374 -22.92 -0.94 -18.30
CA LYS A 374 -21.68 -0.75 -17.54
C LYS A 374 -20.45 -0.89 -18.41
N GLU A 375 -19.53 0.05 -18.25
CA GLU A 375 -18.16 -0.01 -18.75
C GLU A 375 -17.22 -0.25 -17.58
N ILE A 376 -16.50 -1.36 -17.63
CA ILE A 376 -15.64 -1.87 -16.57
C ILE A 376 -14.20 -1.83 -17.09
N GLU A 377 -13.35 -1.08 -16.40
CA GLU A 377 -11.93 -1.02 -16.72
C GLU A 377 -11.24 -2.34 -16.32
N CYS A 378 -10.39 -2.85 -17.21
CA CYS A 378 -9.52 -3.96 -16.89
C CYS A 378 -8.17 -3.43 -16.42
N LYS A 379 -7.56 -4.13 -15.46
CA LYS A 379 -6.23 -3.81 -14.92
C LYS A 379 -5.33 -5.04 -15.06
N ASN A 380 -4.03 -4.86 -14.87
CA ASN A 380 -3.13 -5.99 -14.72
C ASN A 380 -3.65 -6.90 -13.60
N ASP A 381 -3.58 -8.21 -13.82
CA ASP A 381 -4.01 -9.17 -12.81
C ASP A 381 -3.17 -8.97 -11.54
N PRO A 382 -3.76 -8.84 -10.34
CA PRO A 382 -3.01 -8.64 -9.11
C PRO A 382 -1.99 -9.77 -8.84
N ALA A 383 -2.25 -10.98 -9.34
CA ALA A 383 -1.31 -12.10 -9.26
C ALA A 383 -0.10 -11.94 -10.22
N HIS A 384 -0.05 -10.87 -11.01
CA HIS A 384 1.12 -10.48 -11.78
C HIS A 384 2.06 -9.55 -10.98
N GLU A 385 1.58 -8.90 -9.92
CA GLU A 385 2.35 -7.90 -9.15
C GLU A 385 3.11 -8.49 -7.94
N ASP A 386 3.01 -9.80 -7.66
CA ASP A 386 3.66 -10.46 -6.52
C ASP A 386 5.18 -10.72 -6.69
N GLY A 387 5.80 -10.14 -7.72
CA GLY A 387 7.21 -9.74 -7.67
C GLY A 387 8.26 -10.85 -7.70
N SER A 388 7.93 -12.09 -8.06
CA SER A 388 8.99 -13.02 -8.50
C SER A 388 9.32 -12.76 -9.97
N ALA A 389 10.04 -11.69 -10.27
CA ALA A 389 10.63 -11.51 -11.60
C ALA A 389 12.12 -11.86 -11.50
N ILE A 390 12.50 -13.05 -11.97
CA ILE A 390 13.92 -13.40 -12.15
C ILE A 390 14.29 -13.11 -13.62
N ASP A 391 15.16 -12.14 -13.84
CA ASP A 391 15.96 -11.98 -15.08
C ASP A 391 15.20 -11.84 -16.41
N GLY A 392 14.22 -10.93 -16.49
CA GLY A 392 13.57 -10.61 -17.78
C GLY A 392 12.80 -11.79 -18.39
N LYS A 393 12.49 -12.80 -17.58
CA LYS A 393 11.51 -13.84 -17.87
C LYS A 393 10.24 -13.51 -17.11
N LEU A 394 9.11 -13.69 -17.80
CA LEU A 394 7.77 -13.62 -17.23
C LEU A 394 7.67 -14.68 -16.12
N ASP A 395 7.68 -14.39 -14.80
CA ASP A 395 7.35 -15.43 -13.79
C ASP A 395 6.87 -15.00 -12.39
N GLY A 396 5.90 -14.08 -12.28
CA GLY A 396 4.99 -14.01 -11.11
C GLY A 396 3.64 -14.72 -11.35
N SER A 397 3.09 -14.53 -12.56
CA SER A 397 1.75 -15.01 -12.94
C SER A 397 1.71 -16.42 -13.54
N ASN A 398 2.85 -17.12 -13.64
CA ASN A 398 2.92 -18.36 -14.41
C ASN A 398 2.63 -19.59 -13.57
N TYR A 399 1.76 -20.46 -14.07
CA TYR A 399 1.49 -21.74 -13.42
C TYR A 399 1.25 -22.86 -14.43
N MET A 400 1.65 -24.07 -14.07
CA MET A 400 1.55 -25.24 -14.94
C MET A 400 0.18 -25.90 -14.82
N CYS A 401 -0.47 -26.14 -15.96
CA CYS A 401 -1.70 -26.91 -16.07
C CYS A 401 -1.49 -28.08 -17.01
N GLY A 402 -1.02 -29.19 -16.45
CA GLY A 402 -0.54 -30.33 -17.23
C GLY A 402 0.69 -29.94 -18.04
N PRO A 403 0.72 -30.17 -19.36
CA PRO A 403 1.86 -29.80 -20.19
C PRO A 403 1.90 -28.30 -20.53
N ALA A 404 0.79 -27.56 -20.37
CA ALA A 404 0.72 -26.15 -20.74
C ALA A 404 1.13 -25.24 -19.58
N THR A 405 1.68 -24.07 -19.91
CA THR A 405 1.94 -22.98 -18.98
C THR A 405 0.88 -21.92 -19.16
N ARG A 406 0.30 -21.45 -18.05
CA ARG A 406 -0.70 -20.38 -18.04
C ARG A 406 -0.18 -19.12 -17.38
N HIS A 407 -0.57 -17.98 -17.92
CA HIS A 407 -0.13 -16.65 -17.50
C HIS A 407 -1.38 -15.78 -17.30
N ALA A 408 -1.61 -15.29 -16.09
CA ALA A 408 -2.68 -14.32 -15.85
C ALA A 408 -2.23 -12.91 -16.27
N PHE A 409 -3.00 -12.27 -17.14
CA PHE A 409 -2.66 -10.94 -17.66
C PHE A 409 -3.52 -9.85 -17.05
N PHE A 410 -4.84 -10.01 -17.14
CA PHE A 410 -5.77 -8.93 -16.81
C PHE A 410 -6.95 -9.40 -15.98
N THR A 411 -7.43 -8.50 -15.14
CA THR A 411 -8.69 -8.64 -14.40
C THR A 411 -9.58 -7.43 -14.66
N CYS A 412 -10.85 -7.67 -15.02
CA CYS A 412 -11.90 -6.64 -15.08
C CYS A 412 -12.92 -6.95 -13.97
N ALA A 413 -12.93 -6.18 -12.88
CA ALA A 413 -13.74 -6.46 -11.70
C ALA A 413 -15.01 -5.58 -11.68
N TRP A 414 -16.18 -6.16 -11.41
CA TRP A 414 -17.47 -5.43 -11.40
C TRP A 414 -18.48 -5.88 -10.33
#